data_AF-A0A920ILE5-F1
#
_entry.id   AF-A0A920ILE5-F1
#
_cell.length_a   1.000
_cell.length_b   1.000
_cell.length_c   1.000
_cell.angle_alpha   90.00
_cell.angle_beta   90.00
_cell.angle_gamma   90.00
#
_symmetry.space_group_name_H-M   'P 1'
#
loop_
_entity.id
_entity.type
_entity.pdbx_description
1 polymer ?
#
loop_
_entity_poly.entity_id
_entity_poly.type
_entity_poly.pdbx_seq_one_letter_code
_entity_poly.pdbx_strand_id
1 'polypeptide(L)'
;MDAFELQELKTALLDEIQNAFKDKKNPMLVEYEEQTENLLALAELMSKEKDLMPQENFDLVMGQDYVILQLERWIEDNQKIISHWDNNEESLKKH
;
A
#
# COMPACT_ATOMS: atom_id res chain seq x y z
N MET A 1 -9.76 8.31 17.22
CA MET A 1 -8.71 8.97 16.44
C MET A 1 -9.30 10.22 15.88
N ASP A 2 -8.73 11.37 16.20
CA ASP A 2 -9.18 12.64 15.64
C ASP A 2 -8.59 12.88 14.24
N ALA A 3 -9.01 13.96 13.57
CA ALA A 3 -8.58 14.27 12.21
C ALA A 3 -7.07 14.57 12.10
N PHE A 4 -6.44 15.03 13.18
CA PHE A 4 -5.02 15.34 13.22
C PHE A 4 -4.20 14.04 13.33
N GLU A 5 -4.55 13.16 14.25
CA GLU A 5 -3.92 11.84 14.42
C GLU A 5 -4.05 11.00 13.13
N LEU A 6 -5.19 11.08 12.44
CA LEU A 6 -5.40 10.44 11.12
C LEU A 6 -4.43 10.96 10.06
N GLN A 7 -4.26 12.28 10.01
CA GLN A 7 -3.38 12.92 9.04
C GLN A 7 -1.91 12.59 9.33
N GLU A 8 -1.50 12.56 10.59
CA GLU A 8 -0.14 12.14 10.99
C GLU A 8 0.12 10.69 10.60
N LEU A 9 -0.83 9.78 10.89
CA LEU A 9 -0.73 8.38 10.50
C LEU A 9 -0.61 8.23 8.98
N LYS A 10 -1.42 8.97 8.20
CA LYS A 10 -1.36 8.94 6.74
C LYS A 10 -0.01 9.42 6.21
N THR A 11 0.52 10.51 6.78
CA THR A 11 1.83 11.03 6.41
C THR A 11 2.94 10.03 6.75
N ALA A 12 2.91 9.42 7.94
CA ALA A 12 3.88 8.40 8.32
C ALA A 12 3.85 7.19 7.38
N LEU A 13 2.66 6.67 7.05
CA LEU A 13 2.50 5.56 6.11
C LEU A 13 3.04 5.92 4.72
N LEU A 14 2.75 7.12 4.22
CA LEU A 14 3.28 7.59 2.93
C LEU A 14 4.81 7.65 2.93
N ASP A 15 5.41 8.17 4.00
CA ASP A 15 6.86 8.24 4.15
C ASP A 15 7.47 6.84 4.19
N GLU A 16 6.89 5.90 4.93
CA GLU A 16 7.35 4.51 4.97
C GLU A 16 7.27 3.84 3.58
N ILE A 17 6.14 3.98 2.89
CA ILE A 17 5.92 3.40 1.55
C ILE A 17 6.93 3.96 0.54
N GLN A 18 7.14 5.28 0.53
CA GLN A 18 8.07 5.94 -0.40
C GLN A 18 9.53 5.56 -0.13
N ASN A 19 9.88 5.28 1.12
CA ASN A 19 11.25 4.98 1.50
C ASN A 19 11.55 3.47 1.58
N ALA A 20 10.53 2.60 1.52
CA ALA A 20 10.65 1.14 1.72
C ALA A 20 11.82 0.50 0.95
N PHE A 21 12.04 0.92 -0.30
CA PHE A 21 13.08 0.39 -1.19
C PHE A 21 14.08 1.43 -1.72
N LYS A 22 14.05 2.66 -1.22
CA LYS A 22 14.77 3.80 -1.81
C LYS A 22 16.27 3.56 -2.03
N ASP A 23 16.92 2.86 -1.10
CA ASP A 23 18.35 2.56 -1.15
C ASP A 23 18.65 1.05 -1.34
N LYS A 24 17.63 0.25 -1.68
CA LYS A 24 17.74 -1.21 -1.76
C LYS A 24 17.78 -1.69 -3.21
N LYS A 25 18.87 -2.35 -3.58
CA LYS A 25 19.00 -3.00 -4.90
C LYS A 25 18.20 -4.30 -5.00
N ASN A 26 18.13 -5.05 -3.91
CA ASN A 26 17.44 -6.33 -3.81
C ASN A 26 16.64 -6.35 -2.50
N PRO A 27 15.40 -5.84 -2.48
CA PRO A 27 14.56 -5.94 -1.31
C PRO A 27 14.28 -7.41 -0.94
N MET A 28 14.15 -7.69 0.35
CA MET A 28 13.85 -9.01 0.89
C MET A 28 12.34 -9.25 0.90
N LEU A 29 11.94 -10.53 0.98
CA LEU A 29 10.53 -10.92 1.06
C LEU A 29 9.77 -10.17 2.16
N VAL A 30 10.33 -10.15 3.37
CA VAL A 30 9.72 -9.45 4.53
C VAL A 30 9.47 -7.97 4.27
N GLU A 31 10.31 -7.33 3.46
CA GLU A 31 10.17 -5.91 3.15
C GLU A 31 9.05 -5.67 2.12
N TYR A 32 8.81 -6.64 1.22
CA TYR A 32 7.61 -6.63 0.37
C TYR A 32 6.35 -6.90 1.18
N GLU A 33 6.40 -7.80 2.16
CA GLU A 33 5.28 -8.08 3.07
C GLU A 33 4.92 -6.83 3.88
N GLU A 34 5.89 -6.23 4.57
CA GLU A 34 5.73 -4.99 5.35
C GLU A 34 5.20 -3.83 4.47
N GLN A 35 5.77 -3.64 3.28
CA GLN A 35 5.27 -2.60 2.37
C GLN A 35 3.83 -2.90 1.92
N THR A 36 3.46 -4.16 1.69
CA THR A 36 2.10 -4.55 1.31
C THR A 36 1.10 -4.26 2.42
N GLU A 37 1.45 -4.52 3.68
CA GLU A 37 0.62 -4.16 4.85
C GLU A 37 0.40 -2.65 4.96
N ASN A 38 1.47 -1.87 4.79
CA ASN A 38 1.40 -0.41 4.80
C ASN A 38 0.52 0.15 3.67
N LEU A 39 0.63 -0.43 2.47
CA LEU A 39 -0.21 -0.06 1.32
C LEU A 39 -1.69 -0.38 1.58
N LEU A 40 -1.99 -1.55 2.15
CA LEU A 40 -3.34 -1.96 2.51
C LEU A 40 -3.96 -1.00 3.55
N ALA A 41 -3.21 -0.67 4.60
CA ALA A 41 -3.64 0.27 5.62
C ALA A 41 -3.93 1.66 5.03
N LEU A 42 -3.05 2.16 4.16
CA LEU A 42 -3.24 3.45 3.50
C LEU A 42 -4.46 3.45 2.57
N ALA A 43 -4.66 2.39 1.78
CA ALA A 43 -5.81 2.26 0.89
C ALA A 43 -7.14 2.22 1.67
N GLU A 44 -7.17 1.52 2.81
CA GLU A 44 -8.35 1.48 3.68
C GLU A 44 -8.66 2.86 4.28
N LEU A 45 -7.63 3.56 4.77
CA LEU A 45 -7.79 4.93 5.30
C LEU A 45 -8.33 5.88 4.23
N MET A 46 -7.74 5.85 3.03
CA MET A 46 -8.18 6.68 1.92
C MET A 46 -9.59 6.37 1.44
N SER A 47 -10.00 5.10 1.47
CA SER A 47 -11.37 4.68 1.14
C SER A 47 -12.37 5.22 2.17
N LYS A 48 -12.06 5.11 3.47
CA LYS A 48 -12.90 5.69 4.53
C LYS A 48 -13.01 7.21 4.42
N GLU A 49 -11.90 7.90 4.13
CA GLU A 49 -11.92 9.34 3.88
C GLU A 49 -12.86 9.69 2.71
N LYS A 50 -12.76 8.95 1.60
CA LYS A 50 -13.61 9.12 0.41
C LYS A 50 -15.10 8.99 0.74
N ASP A 51 -15.47 7.96 1.50
CA ASP A 51 -16.87 7.68 1.86
C ASP A 51 -17.50 8.80 2.69
N LEU A 52 -16.67 9.59 3.38
CA LEU A 52 -17.08 10.75 4.17
C LEU A 52 -17.10 12.06 3.36
N MET A 53 -16.59 12.06 2.12
CA MET A 53 -16.55 13.26 1.29
C MET A 53 -17.92 13.62 0.69
N PRO A 54 -18.28 14.92 0.67
CA PRO A 54 -19.43 15.38 -0.09
C PRO A 54 -19.26 15.08 -1.57
N GLN A 55 -20.24 14.42 -2.19
CA GLN A 55 -20.19 14.01 -3.60
C GLN A 55 -20.20 15.21 -4.57
N GLU A 56 -20.59 16.39 -4.09
CA GLU A 56 -20.51 17.66 -4.84
C GLU A 56 -19.05 18.07 -5.11
N ASN A 57 -18.10 17.55 -4.34
CA ASN A 57 -16.65 17.75 -4.56
C ASN A 57 -16.09 16.73 -5.55
N PHE A 58 -16.72 16.60 -6.73
CA PHE A 58 -16.43 15.56 -7.72
C PHE A 58 -14.93 15.44 -8.07
N ASP A 59 -14.25 16.57 -8.30
CA ASP A 59 -12.81 16.57 -8.64
C ASP A 59 -11.95 15.97 -7.52
N LEU A 60 -12.29 16.24 -6.26
CA LEU A 60 -11.58 15.69 -5.11
C LEU A 60 -11.87 14.19 -4.95
N VAL A 61 -13.13 13.78 -5.11
CA VAL A 61 -13.53 12.36 -5.06
C VAL A 61 -12.83 11.56 -6.16
N MET A 62 -12.81 12.07 -7.39
CA MET A 62 -12.10 11.46 -8.52
C MET A 62 -10.59 11.39 -8.30
N GLY A 63 -9.99 12.44 -7.72
CA GLY A 63 -8.58 12.44 -7.35
C GLY A 63 -8.27 11.37 -6.31
N GLN A 64 -9.12 11.23 -5.30
CA GLN A 64 -9.00 10.19 -4.27
C GLN A 64 -9.12 8.79 -4.88
N ASP A 65 -10.08 8.57 -5.77
CA ASP A 65 -10.28 7.31 -6.49
C ASP A 65 -9.06 6.90 -7.30
N TYR A 66 -8.47 7.85 -8.01
CA TYR A 66 -7.26 7.60 -8.78
C TYR A 66 -6.11 7.12 -7.88
N VAL A 67 -5.92 7.76 -6.72
CA VAL A 67 -4.87 7.39 -5.78
C VAL A 67 -5.13 6.01 -5.18
N ILE A 68 -6.36 5.71 -4.75
CA ILE A 68 -6.74 4.39 -4.24
C ILE A 68 -6.41 3.30 -5.28
N LEU A 69 -6.77 3.53 -6.55
CA LEU A 69 -6.47 2.59 -7.63
C LEU A 69 -4.96 2.37 -7.83
N GLN A 70 -4.12 3.40 -7.65
CA GLN A 70 -2.66 3.23 -7.72
C GLN A 70 -2.13 2.39 -6.55
N LEU A 71 -2.67 2.56 -5.35
CA LEU A 71 -2.31 1.76 -4.18
C LEU A 71 -2.69 0.29 -4.37
N GLU A 72 -3.91 0.02 -4.84
CA GLU A 72 -4.38 -1.35 -5.16
C GLU A 72 -3.47 -2.03 -6.18
N ARG A 73 -3.04 -1.30 -7.23
CA ARG A 73 -2.10 -1.83 -8.21
C ARG A 73 -0.74 -2.17 -7.59
N TRP A 74 -0.21 -1.33 -6.70
CA TRP A 74 1.05 -1.63 -6.01
C TRP A 74 0.93 -2.84 -5.09
N ILE A 75 -0.22 -2.99 -4.41
CA ILE A 75 -0.51 -4.18 -3.60
C ILE A 75 -0.49 -5.44 -4.47
N GLU A 76 -1.19 -5.42 -5.62
CA GLU A 76 -1.19 -6.56 -6.54
C GLU A 76 0.21 -6.91 -7.05
N ASP A 77 1.02 -5.90 -7.37
CA ASP A 77 2.38 -6.12 -7.86
C ASP A 77 3.27 -6.73 -6.77
N ASN A 78 3.17 -6.28 -5.52
CA ASN A 78 3.87 -6.90 -4.39
C ASN A 78 3.38 -8.33 -4.12
N GLN A 79 2.07 -8.58 -4.16
CA GLN A 79 1.51 -9.92 -3.96
C GLN A 79 1.97 -10.91 -5.04
N LYS A 80 2.12 -10.45 -6.29
CA LYS A 80 2.74 -11.27 -7.35
C LYS A 80 4.19 -11.62 -6.97
N ILE A 81 4.99 -10.67 -6.51
CA ILE A 81 6.38 -10.94 -6.11
C ILE A 81 6.44 -11.94 -4.95
N ILE A 82 5.65 -11.71 -3.89
CA ILE A 82 5.56 -12.57 -2.71
C ILE A 82 5.18 -14.01 -3.11
N SER A 83 4.11 -14.16 -3.89
CA SER A 83 3.66 -15.50 -4.33
C SER A 83 4.69 -16.24 -5.22
N HIS A 84 5.48 -15.53 -6.04
CA HIS A 84 6.57 -16.17 -6.78
C HIS A 84 7.71 -16.62 -5.86
N TRP A 85 7.94 -15.91 -4.76
CA TRP A 85 8.94 -16.28 -3.76
C TRP A 85 8.57 -17.58 -3.06
N ASP A 86 7.31 -17.70 -2.62
CA ASP A 86 6.78 -18.90 -1.95
C ASP A 86 6.90 -20.14 -2.85
N ASN A 87 6.53 -19.99 -4.13
CA ASN A 87 6.62 -21.08 -5.11
C ASN A 87 8.07 -21.54 -5.35
N ASN A 88 9.03 -20.60 -5.35
CA ASN A 88 10.44 -20.93 -5.49
C ASN A 88 10.98 -21.67 -4.26
N GLU A 89 10.62 -21.24 -3.05
CA GLU A 89 10.99 -21.97 -1.83
C GLU A 89 10.40 -23.38 -1.80
N GLU A 90 9.13 -23.54 -2.18
CA GLU A 90 8.47 -24.84 -2.17
C GLU A 90 9.04 -25.79 -3.23
N SER A 91 9.46 -25.26 -4.39
CA SER A 91 10.18 -26.01 -5.41
C SER A 91 11.57 -26.45 -4.95
N LEU A 92 12.29 -25.59 -4.21
CA LEU A 92 13.63 -25.91 -3.68
C LEU A 92 13.58 -26.96 -2.56
N LYS A 93 12.50 -27.01 -1.77
CA LYS A 93 12.29 -28.03 -0.72
C LYS A 93 11.96 -29.42 -1.26
N LYS A 94 11.57 -29.55 -2.53
CA LYS A 94 11.20 -30.82 -3.19
C LYS A 94 12.37 -31.51 -3.92
N HIS A 95 13.57 -30.90 -3.93
CA HIS A 95 14.80 -31.43 -4.53
C HIS A 95 15.90 -31.65 -3.48
#